data_AF-A0ABD0QZM2-F1
#
_entry.id   AF-A0ABD0QZM2-F1
#
_cell.length_a   1.000
_cell.length_b   1.000
_cell.length_c   1.000
_cell.angle_alpha   90.00
_cell.angle_beta   90.00
_cell.angle_gamma   90.00
#
_symmetry.space_group_name_H-M   'P 1'
#
loop_
_entity.id
_entity.type
_entity.pdbx_description
1 polymer ?
#
loop_
_entity_poly.entity_id
_entity_poly.type
_entity_poly.pdbx_seq_one_letter_code
_entity_poly.pdbx_strand_id
1 'polypeptide(L)'
;MPGSGGPVASFSVWDYVVFAGLILFAAGIGLFQAIRGRNESSSEDFLLGGRQMTAVPVALSLTASFMSGITVIGTPAEAYLYGTPFWLFVFSYTIMSIISAEIFVPLFYRLSITSTYE
;
A
#
# COMPACT_ATOMS: atom_id res chain seq x y z
N MET A 1 -36.61 -8.60 7.74
CA MET A 1 -37.07 -8.50 6.33
C MET A 1 -36.03 -7.67 5.58
N PRO A 2 -35.29 -8.23 4.62
CA PRO A 2 -34.38 -7.46 3.77
C PRO A 2 -35.18 -6.94 2.56
N GLY A 3 -35.11 -5.64 2.28
CA GLY A 3 -35.70 -5.08 1.06
C GLY A 3 -36.42 -3.76 1.24
N SER A 4 -35.79 -2.76 1.86
CA SER A 4 -36.14 -1.37 1.57
C SER A 4 -35.36 -0.96 0.32
N GLY A 5 -35.99 -1.11 -0.85
CA GLY A 5 -35.51 -0.62 -2.14
C GLY A 5 -35.55 0.90 -2.20
N GLY A 6 -34.66 1.55 -1.45
CA GLY A 6 -34.31 2.95 -1.70
C GLY A 6 -33.62 3.08 -3.06
N PRO A 7 -33.55 4.30 -3.65
CA PRO A 7 -32.86 4.50 -4.91
C PRO A 7 -31.43 3.96 -4.80
N VAL A 8 -31.13 2.91 -5.56
CA VAL A 8 -29.74 2.46 -5.73
C VAL A 8 -29.02 3.63 -6.38
N ALA A 9 -28.03 4.20 -5.68
CA ALA A 9 -27.19 5.25 -6.22
C ALA A 9 -26.56 4.72 -7.51
N SER A 10 -27.07 5.19 -8.65
CA SER A 10 -26.51 4.83 -9.95
C SER A 10 -25.26 5.66 -10.18
N PHE A 11 -24.18 5.02 -10.63
CA PHE A 11 -22.94 5.70 -10.97
C PHE A 11 -23.23 6.84 -11.95
N SER A 12 -22.81 8.04 -11.57
CA SER A 12 -22.87 9.21 -12.42
C SER A 12 -21.84 9.08 -13.55
N VAL A 13 -22.08 9.77 -14.66
CA VAL A 13 -21.11 9.86 -15.75
C VAL A 13 -19.75 10.35 -15.24
N TRP A 14 -19.76 11.24 -14.25
CA TRP A 14 -18.54 11.75 -13.61
C TRP A 14 -17.75 10.69 -12.85
N ASP A 15 -18.42 9.73 -12.21
CA ASP A 15 -17.75 8.66 -11.48
C ASP A 15 -16.98 7.74 -12.44
N TYR A 16 -17.58 7.45 -13.62
CA TYR A 16 -16.91 6.70 -14.68
C TYR A 16 -15.72 7.45 -15.26
N VAL A 17 -15.84 8.77 -15.45
CA VAL A 17 -14.72 9.61 -15.93
C VAL A 17 -13.55 9.59 -14.96
N VAL A 18 -13.82 9.75 -13.65
CA VAL A 18 -12.77 9.69 -12.62
C VAL A 18 -12.16 8.30 -12.54
N PHE A 19 -12.98 7.25 -12.58
CA PHE A 19 -12.51 5.86 -12.54
C PHE A 19 -11.61 5.52 -13.74
N ALA A 20 -12.07 5.83 -14.96
CA ALA A 20 -11.28 5.63 -16.17
C ALA A 20 -10.00 6.49 -16.14
N GLY A 21 -10.10 7.74 -15.70
CA GLY A 21 -8.95 8.64 -15.55
C GLY A 21 -7.90 8.09 -14.58
N LEU A 22 -8.32 7.54 -13.45
CA LEU A 22 -7.41 6.97 -12.45
C LEU A 22 -6.69 5.73 -12.99
N ILE A 23 -7.39 4.85 -13.71
CA ILE A 23 -6.78 3.68 -14.37
C ILE A 23 -5.79 4.13 -15.44
N LEU A 24 -6.19 5.06 -16.32
CA LEU A 24 -5.32 5.56 -17.39
C LEU A 24 -4.10 6.28 -16.84
N PHE A 25 -4.24 7.02 -15.74
CA PHE A 25 -3.13 7.68 -15.08
C PHE A 25 -2.15 6.68 -14.46
N ALA A 26 -2.65 5.68 -13.71
CA ALA A 26 -1.81 4.63 -13.13
C ALA A 26 -1.10 3.80 -14.21
N ALA A 27 -1.83 3.40 -15.26
CA ALA A 27 -1.28 2.71 -16.41
C ALA A 27 -0.28 3.57 -17.18
N GLY A 28 -0.55 4.88 -17.30
CA GLY A 28 0.33 5.86 -17.94
C GLY A 28 1.66 6.01 -17.22
N ILE A 29 1.67 6.08 -15.89
CA ILE A 29 2.91 6.10 -15.09
C ILE A 29 3.68 4.79 -15.30
N GLY A 30 2.99 3.65 -15.24
CA GLY A 30 3.60 2.34 -15.46
C GLY A 30 4.22 2.20 -16.86
N LEU A 31 3.50 2.65 -17.89
CA LEU A 31 3.96 2.61 -19.27
C LEU A 31 5.11 3.60 -19.52
N PHE A 32 5.06 4.80 -18.94
CA PHE A 32 6.14 5.78 -19.02
C PHE A 32 7.43 5.25 -18.39
N GLN A 33 7.34 4.67 -17.19
CA GLN A 33 8.46 3.96 -16.55
C GLN A 33 8.95 2.79 -17.42
N ALA A 34 8.04 1.98 -17.96
CA ALA A 34 8.39 0.84 -18.79
C ALA A 34 9.09 1.23 -20.10
N ILE A 35 8.75 2.38 -20.70
CA ILE A 35 9.41 2.88 -21.92
C ILE A 35 10.75 3.54 -21.59
N ARG A 36 10.82 4.31 -20.50
CA ARG A 36 12.04 5.01 -20.06
C ARG A 36 13.12 4.02 -19.61
N GLY A 37 12.75 2.99 -18.86
CA GLY A 37 13.65 1.93 -18.38
C GLY A 37 14.06 0.89 -19.43
N ARG A 38 13.69 1.03 -20.72
CA ARG A 38 14.12 0.09 -21.78
C ARG A 38 15.61 0.19 -22.12
N ASN A 39 16.28 1.28 -21.73
CA ASN A 39 17.71 1.48 -21.98
C ASN A 39 18.59 1.02 -20.80
N GLU A 40 18.04 0.87 -19.59
CA GLU A 40 18.74 0.32 -18.42
C GLU A 40 18.51 -1.20 -18.31
N SER A 41 19.25 -1.96 -19.11
CA SER A 41 19.17 -3.43 -19.21
C SER A 41 19.95 -4.16 -18.11
N SER A 42 19.74 -3.81 -16.83
CA SER A 42 20.24 -4.61 -15.71
C SER A 42 19.09 -4.92 -14.76
N SER A 43 18.74 -6.20 -14.63
CA SER A 43 17.69 -6.70 -13.71
C SER A 43 17.91 -6.23 -12.27
N GLU A 44 19.16 -5.93 -11.89
CA GLU A 44 19.54 -5.42 -10.58
C GLU A 44 19.06 -3.97 -10.36
N ASP A 45 19.09 -3.10 -11.38
CA ASP A 45 18.59 -1.72 -11.25
C ASP A 45 17.06 -1.66 -11.20
N PHE A 46 16.38 -2.57 -11.89
CA PHE A 46 14.92 -2.66 -11.87
C PHE A 46 14.38 -3.23 -10.53
N LEU A 47 15.08 -4.21 -9.94
CA LEU A 47 14.67 -4.85 -8.68
C LEU A 47 15.18 -4.11 -7.43
N LEU A 48 16.36 -3.48 -7.48
CA LEU A 48 16.97 -2.78 -6.34
C LEU A 48 16.82 -1.25 -6.41
N GLY A 49 16.23 -0.71 -7.49
CA GLY A 49 16.09 0.75 -7.68
C GLY A 49 17.44 1.47 -7.68
N GLY A 50 18.49 0.83 -8.19
CA GLY A 50 19.86 1.33 -8.19
C GLY A 50 20.50 1.53 -6.81
N ARG A 51 19.97 0.91 -5.75
CA ARG A 51 20.43 1.07 -4.34
C ARG A 51 20.47 2.51 -3.84
N GLN A 52 19.82 3.45 -4.53
CA GLN A 52 19.75 4.87 -4.17
C GLN A 52 18.39 5.29 -3.62
N MET A 53 17.50 4.33 -3.33
CA MET A 53 16.21 4.65 -2.73
C MET A 53 16.41 5.20 -1.31
N THR A 54 16.11 6.48 -1.14
CA THR A 54 16.11 7.14 0.16
C THR A 54 15.03 6.55 1.06
N ALA A 55 15.13 6.75 2.38
CA ALA A 55 14.19 6.16 3.34
C ALA A 55 12.71 6.54 3.08
N VAL A 56 12.46 7.69 2.46
CA VAL A 56 11.12 8.23 2.21
C VAL A 56 10.37 7.44 1.11
N PRO A 57 10.89 7.28 -0.13
CA PRO A 57 10.30 6.40 -1.14
C PRO A 57 10.06 4.98 -0.66
N VAL A 58 10.99 4.42 0.13
CA VAL A 58 10.86 3.06 0.68
C VAL A 58 9.70 3.00 1.68
N ALA A 59 9.62 3.94 2.63
CA ALA A 59 8.52 3.99 3.59
C ALA A 59 7.16 4.18 2.89
N LEU A 60 7.09 5.03 1.87
CA LEU A 60 5.87 5.24 1.08
C LEU A 60 5.46 3.97 0.33
N SER A 61 6.40 3.27 -0.29
CA SER A 61 6.13 2.01 -0.99
C SER A 61 5.65 0.93 -0.03
N LEU A 62 6.32 0.76 1.13
CA LEU A 62 5.90 -0.20 2.15
C LEU A 62 4.49 0.10 2.66
N THR A 63 4.21 1.37 2.96
CA THR A 63 2.88 1.79 3.41
C THR A 63 1.83 1.51 2.33
N ALA A 64 2.12 1.80 1.07
CA ALA A 64 1.24 1.49 -0.05
C ALA A 64 1.00 -0.03 -0.21
N SER A 65 2.03 -0.86 0.00
CA SER A 65 1.90 -2.33 -0.05
C SER A 65 1.09 -2.91 1.11
N PHE A 66 1.15 -2.30 2.30
CA PHE A 66 0.37 -2.74 3.45
C PHE A 66 -1.11 -2.33 3.39
N MET A 67 -1.43 -1.22 2.72
CA MET A 67 -2.80 -0.76 2.57
C MET A 67 -3.58 -1.62 1.58
N SER A 68 -4.66 -2.24 2.06
CA SER A 68 -5.58 -3.02 1.23
C SER A 68 -7.01 -2.48 1.30
N GLY A 69 -7.84 -2.81 0.29
CA GLY A 69 -9.26 -2.46 0.32
C GLY A 69 -10.01 -3.06 1.52
N ILE A 70 -9.56 -4.22 2.00
CA ILE A 70 -10.06 -4.85 3.23
C ILE A 70 -9.77 -3.96 4.42
N THR A 71 -8.58 -3.39 4.53
CA THR A 71 -8.23 -2.50 5.63
C THR A 71 -9.10 -1.24 5.61
N VAL A 72 -9.28 -0.61 4.44
CA VAL A 72 -10.02 0.65 4.29
C VAL A 72 -11.50 0.52 4.66
N ILE A 73 -12.15 -0.57 4.26
CA ILE A 73 -13.58 -0.80 4.55
C ILE A 73 -13.77 -1.57 5.86
N GLY A 74 -12.84 -2.48 6.17
CA GLY A 74 -12.91 -3.39 7.32
C GLY A 74 -12.61 -2.71 8.65
N THR A 75 -11.61 -1.83 8.75
CA THR A 75 -11.31 -1.13 10.01
C THR A 75 -12.48 -0.30 10.55
N PRO A 76 -13.19 0.53 9.77
CA PRO A 76 -14.37 1.23 10.28
C PRO A 76 -15.54 0.27 10.56
N ALA A 77 -15.69 -0.83 9.81
CA ALA A 77 -16.72 -1.83 10.07
C ALA A 77 -16.48 -2.56 11.42
N GLU A 78 -15.23 -2.93 11.71
CA GLU A 78 -14.84 -3.52 12.99
C GLU A 78 -14.98 -2.52 14.14
N ALA A 79 -14.55 -1.27 13.93
CA ALA A 79 -14.73 -0.20 14.92
C ALA A 79 -16.22 0.06 15.21
N TYR A 80 -17.10 -0.03 14.20
CA TYR A 80 -18.54 0.11 14.38
C TYR A 80 -19.17 -1.06 15.14
N LEU A 81 -18.73 -2.29 14.86
CA LEU A 81 -19.28 -3.50 15.50
C LEU A 81 -18.81 -3.69 16.95
N TYR A 82 -17.53 -3.45 17.22
CA TYR A 82 -16.93 -3.73 18.52
C TYR A 82 -16.75 -2.47 19.37
N GLY A 83 -16.65 -1.28 18.79
CA GLY A 83 -16.53 -0.02 19.52
C GLY A 83 -15.16 0.16 20.18
N THR A 84 -15.16 0.48 21.47
CA THR A 84 -13.96 0.83 22.26
C THR A 84 -12.81 -0.22 22.26
N PRO A 85 -13.04 -1.55 22.22
CA PRO A 85 -11.96 -2.55 22.15
C PRO A 85 -11.08 -2.46 20.91
N PHE A 86 -11.58 -1.87 19.81
CA PHE A 86 -10.77 -1.64 18.61
C PHE A 86 -9.54 -0.78 18.89
N TRP A 87 -9.59 0.11 19.90
CA TRP A 87 -8.43 0.90 20.29
C TRP A 87 -7.23 0.05 20.74
N LEU A 88 -7.46 -1.14 21.32
CA LEU A 88 -6.38 -2.06 21.68
C LEU A 88 -5.60 -2.51 20.45
N PHE A 89 -6.27 -2.72 19.32
CA PHE A 89 -5.61 -3.04 18.05
C PHE A 89 -4.68 -1.91 17.61
N VAL A 90 -5.14 -0.65 17.70
CA VAL A 90 -4.32 0.54 17.36
C VAL A 90 -3.09 0.65 18.27
N PHE A 91 -3.26 0.45 19.58
CA PHE A 91 -2.15 0.46 20.53
C PHE A 91 -1.15 -0.68 20.27
N SER A 92 -1.62 -1.90 20.08
CA SER A 92 -0.77 -3.06 19.75
C SER A 92 -0.03 -2.86 18.43
N TYR A 93 -0.67 -2.32 17.41
CA TYR A 93 -0.04 -2.03 16.11
C TYR A 93 1.06 -0.97 16.23
N THR A 94 0.83 0.06 17.05
CA THR A 94 1.84 1.11 17.32
C THR A 94 3.07 0.54 18.00
N ILE A 95 2.88 -0.29 19.03
CA ILE A 95 3.99 -0.95 19.74
C ILE A 95 4.75 -1.88 18.79
N MET A 96 4.03 -2.69 18.00
CA MET A 96 4.64 -3.58 17.00
C MET A 96 5.46 -2.80 15.97
N SER A 97 4.97 -1.65 15.51
CA SER A 97 5.69 -0.78 14.56
C SER A 97 7.00 -0.24 15.16
N ILE A 98 7.00 0.19 16.42
CA ILE A 98 8.20 0.70 17.10
C ILE A 98 9.24 -0.43 17.27
N ILE A 99 8.80 -1.60 17.72
CA ILE A 99 9.66 -2.76 17.88
C ILE A 99 10.23 -3.21 16.52
N SER A 100 9.41 -3.20 15.47
CA SER A 100 9.86 -3.54 14.12
C SER A 100 10.91 -2.55 13.61
N ALA A 101 10.70 -1.25 13.81
CA ALA A 101 11.65 -0.21 13.43
C ALA A 101 13.00 -0.32 14.15
N GLU A 102 13.00 -0.59 15.47
CA GLU A 102 14.23 -0.59 16.28
C GLU A 102 14.97 -1.94 16.29
N ILE A 103 14.29 -3.05 16.00
CA ILE A 103 14.91 -4.39 16.05
C ILE A 103 15.13 -4.96 14.65
N PHE A 104 14.09 -4.94 13.80
CA PHE A 104 14.16 -5.62 12.51
C PHE A 104 14.95 -4.79 11.49
N VAL A 105 14.77 -3.47 11.44
CA VAL A 105 15.53 -2.60 10.51
C VAL A 105 17.04 -2.71 10.74
N PRO A 106 17.61 -2.54 11.95
CA PRO A 106 19.05 -2.68 12.14
C PRO A 106 19.55 -4.12 11.97
N LEU A 107 18.72 -5.13 12.22
CA LEU A 107 19.06 -6.53 11.97
C LEU A 107 19.20 -6.80 10.46
N PHE A 108 18.21 -6.41 9.66
CA PHE A 108 18.26 -6.56 8.20
C PHE A 108 19.40 -5.74 7.57
N TYR A 109 19.65 -4.53 8.09
CA TYR A 109 20.75 -3.69 7.61
C TYR A 109 22.14 -4.29 7.93
N ARG A 110 22.29 -4.96 9.08
CA ARG A 110 23.55 -5.61 9.48
C ARG A 110 23.82 -6.91 8.73
N LEU A 111 22.80 -7.69 8.40
CA LEU A 111 23.01 -8.96 7.69
C LEU A 111 23.23 -8.76 6.17
N SER A 112 23.10 -7.53 5.64
CA SER A 112 23.34 -7.22 4.21
C SER A 112 22.61 -8.16 3.23
N ILE A 113 21.49 -8.73 3.66
CA ILE A 113 20.75 -9.71 2.87
C ILE A 113 19.76 -8.96 2.00
N THR A 114 19.87 -9.17 0.70
CA THR A 114 19.06 -8.47 -0.31
C THR A 114 17.63 -9.05 -0.37
N SER A 115 17.36 -10.15 0.33
CA SER A 115 16.08 -10.85 0.40
C SER A 115 15.99 -11.67 1.69
N THR A 116 14.79 -11.86 2.25
CA THR A 116 14.54 -12.71 3.44
C THR A 116 14.83 -14.21 3.21
N TYR A 117 15.28 -14.58 2.01
CA TYR A 117 15.48 -15.96 1.55
C TYR A 117 16.95 -16.36 1.32
N GLU A 118 17.91 -15.54 1.74
CA GLU A 118 19.33 -15.92 1.87
C GLU A 118 19.69 -16.12 3.35
#